data_AF-A0A4T0X5V6-F1
#
_entry.id   AF-A0A4T0X5V6-F1
#
_cell.length_a   1.000
_cell.length_b   1.000
_cell.length_c   1.000
_cell.angle_alpha   90.00
_cell.angle_beta   90.00
_cell.angle_gamma   90.00
#
_symmetry.space_group_name_H-M   'P 1'
#
loop_
_entity.id
_entity.type
_entity.pdbx_description
1 polymer ?
#
loop_
_entity_poly.entity_id
_entity_poly.type
_entity_poly.pdbx_seq_one_letter_code
_entity_poly.pdbx_strand_id
1 'polypeptide(L)'
;MTTGDRKNSVTKAETAEANASSLKTEKKQDKSKTEQKNEELSEEDQKLKDDLEMLVERLVSDQTDLYKPALEQLKSLIRDSTSSMTAVPKPLKFLRPLYPQLVQLEQSWNDPKLLTQLFDILSVLGMTYSEEDGEQYSRECLKYRLKSYIDESMTEWGHEYLRHLALEIGEQYEADLDTNVPKDSLVQLSEIIAPYFLKHNAEAEAVDLLLEIEEIEKITKYVDKNTYKRVCSYMVACVSLLAPPN
;
A
#
# COMPACT_ATOMS: atom_id res chain seq x y z
N MET A 1 -74.17 54.05 -1.12
CA MET A 1 -73.56 55.38 -1.25
C MET A 1 -72.05 55.21 -1.24
N THR A 2 -71.37 55.77 -2.26
CA THR A 2 -69.93 56.20 -2.32
C THR A 2 -68.82 55.17 -2.02
N THR A 3 -68.06 54.62 -2.98
CA THR A 3 -66.91 55.18 -3.80
C THR A 3 -65.59 55.39 -3.05
N GLY A 4 -64.47 54.98 -3.69
CA GLY A 4 -63.11 55.54 -3.52
C GLY A 4 -62.16 54.61 -2.74
N ASP A 5 -61.17 53.90 -3.29
CA ASP A 5 -60.19 54.18 -4.35
C ASP A 5 -59.05 55.15 -3.92
N ARG A 6 -57.84 54.58 -3.87
CA ARG A 6 -56.53 55.13 -4.30
C ARG A 6 -55.84 56.33 -3.60
N LYS A 7 -54.50 56.14 -3.51
CA LYS A 7 -53.39 57.10 -3.80
C LYS A 7 -53.13 58.19 -2.75
N ASN A 8 -51.93 58.77 -2.57
CA ASN A 8 -50.55 58.61 -3.06
C ASN A 8 -49.76 59.78 -2.42
N SER A 9 -48.47 59.61 -2.12
CA SER A 9 -47.51 60.72 -1.98
C SER A 9 -46.11 60.13 -2.21
N VAL A 10 -45.63 60.06 -3.47
CA VAL A 10 -44.69 61.01 -4.11
C VAL A 10 -43.38 61.12 -3.32
N THR A 11 -42.19 60.77 -3.84
CA THR A 11 -41.42 61.63 -4.78
C THR A 11 -40.20 60.90 -5.43
N LYS A 12 -40.05 61.09 -6.77
CA LYS A 12 -38.84 61.13 -7.66
C LYS A 12 -37.78 59.99 -7.62
N ALA A 13 -37.53 59.24 -8.71
CA ALA A 13 -36.83 59.59 -9.98
C ALA A 13 -35.35 59.97 -9.73
N GLU A 14 -34.29 59.37 -10.29
CA GLU A 14 -34.03 58.95 -11.67
C GLU A 14 -32.78 58.02 -11.77
N THR A 15 -32.75 57.28 -12.86
CA THR A 15 -31.74 56.39 -13.48
C THR A 15 -30.48 57.07 -14.04
N ALA A 16 -29.35 56.34 -14.10
CA ALA A 16 -28.30 56.33 -15.17
C ALA A 16 -27.17 55.34 -14.76
N GLU A 17 -27.05 54.13 -15.31
CA GLU A 17 -26.42 53.70 -16.57
C GLU A 17 -24.93 54.11 -16.81
N ALA A 18 -24.13 53.04 -16.97
CA ALA A 18 -23.08 52.81 -17.99
C ALA A 18 -21.64 53.37 -17.86
N ASN A 19 -20.72 52.41 -17.90
CA ASN A 19 -19.41 52.36 -18.59
C ASN A 19 -18.29 53.37 -18.28
N ALA A 20 -17.16 52.85 -17.78
CA ALA A 20 -15.84 53.21 -18.32
C ALA A 20 -14.82 52.10 -18.03
N SER A 21 -14.23 51.63 -19.13
CA SER A 21 -13.24 50.58 -19.27
C SER A 21 -11.79 51.07 -19.05
N SER A 22 -10.91 50.08 -18.87
CA SER A 22 -9.53 49.98 -19.41
C SER A 22 -8.39 50.79 -18.77
N LEU A 23 -7.38 50.06 -18.27
CA LEU A 23 -5.97 49.96 -18.77
C LEU A 23 -5.11 49.21 -17.72
N LYS A 24 -4.66 47.95 -18.00
CA LYS A 24 -3.30 47.54 -18.45
C LYS A 24 -2.22 47.58 -17.32
N THR A 25 -1.34 46.62 -17.01
CA THR A 25 -0.89 45.33 -17.58
C THR A 25 0.05 44.64 -16.55
N GLU A 26 0.27 43.32 -16.68
CA GLU A 26 1.44 42.52 -16.23
C GLU A 26 1.65 42.14 -14.74
N LYS A 27 1.37 40.86 -14.41
CA LYS A 27 2.43 39.85 -14.17
C LYS A 27 1.88 38.42 -14.13
N LYS A 28 2.50 37.58 -14.96
CA LYS A 28 2.43 36.10 -15.03
C LYS A 28 3.06 35.46 -13.78
N GLN A 29 2.71 34.19 -13.57
CA GLN A 29 3.36 33.17 -12.72
C GLN A 29 3.17 33.31 -11.22
N ASP A 30 2.25 32.51 -10.63
CA ASP A 30 2.59 31.62 -9.49
C ASP A 30 1.39 30.72 -9.11
N LYS A 31 1.14 29.65 -9.88
CA LYS A 31 0.18 28.59 -9.48
C LYS A 31 0.76 27.18 -9.67
N SER A 32 2.07 27.07 -9.49
CA SER A 32 2.83 25.81 -9.57
C SER A 32 3.82 25.66 -8.40
N LYS A 33 3.40 26.01 -7.18
CA LYS A 33 4.21 25.87 -5.96
C LYS A 33 3.35 25.50 -4.76
N THR A 34 2.72 24.33 -4.81
CA THR A 34 2.15 23.73 -3.59
C THR A 34 2.38 22.23 -3.51
N GLU A 35 3.48 21.72 -4.08
CA GLU A 35 3.90 20.31 -3.92
C GLU A 35 5.41 20.12 -3.73
N GLN A 36 6.17 21.17 -3.43
CA GLN A 36 7.56 21.03 -2.96
C GLN A 36 7.75 21.87 -1.72
N LYS A 37 7.10 21.44 -0.63
CA LYS A 37 7.73 21.62 0.67
C LYS A 37 8.75 20.48 0.74
N ASN A 38 9.97 20.74 0.29
CA ASN A 38 11.11 20.00 0.81
C ASN A 38 11.02 20.19 2.33
N GLU A 39 10.43 19.22 3.02
CA GLU A 39 10.83 18.96 4.40
C GLU A 39 12.35 18.88 4.33
N GLU A 40 13.04 19.85 4.92
CA GLU A 40 14.46 19.69 5.21
C GLU A 40 14.53 18.37 5.98
N LEU A 41 15.01 17.32 5.31
CA LEU A 41 15.23 16.01 5.91
C LEU A 41 16.03 16.28 7.17
N SER A 42 15.57 15.77 8.31
CA SER A 42 16.38 15.87 9.52
C SER A 42 17.76 15.24 9.24
N GLU A 43 18.80 15.65 9.97
CA GLU A 43 20.13 15.05 9.80
C GLU A 43 20.09 13.52 9.94
N GLU A 44 19.17 13.00 10.76
CA GLU A 44 18.90 11.57 10.92
C GLU A 44 18.26 10.93 9.68
N ASP A 45 17.28 11.60 9.07
CA ASP A 45 16.62 11.11 7.85
C ASP A 45 17.55 11.14 6.65
N GLN A 46 18.37 12.19 6.53
CA GLN A 46 19.36 12.30 5.46
C GLN A 46 20.41 11.19 5.61
N LYS A 47 20.88 10.95 6.84
CA LYS A 47 21.80 9.85 7.11
C LYS A 47 21.18 8.49 6.78
N LEU A 48 19.92 8.26 7.15
CA LEU A 48 19.21 7.03 6.80
C LEU A 48 19.14 6.85 5.28
N LYS A 49 18.82 7.92 4.54
CA LYS A 49 18.79 7.89 3.08
C LYS A 49 20.17 7.55 2.50
N ASP A 50 21.23 8.21 2.96
CA ASP A 50 22.59 7.98 2.49
C ASP A 50 23.05 6.53 2.78
N ASP A 51 22.73 6.01 3.97
CA ASP A 51 23.04 4.63 4.36
C ASP A 51 22.32 3.62 3.46
N LEU A 52 21.05 3.85 3.12
CA LEU A 52 20.26 3.01 2.21
C LEU A 52 20.80 3.06 0.78
N GLU A 53 21.11 4.25 0.26
CA GLU A 53 21.69 4.42 -1.09
C GLU A 53 23.03 3.70 -1.19
N MET A 54 23.90 3.86 -0.20
CA MET A 54 25.21 3.20 -0.14
C MET A 54 25.08 1.66 -0.08
N LEU A 55 24.09 1.13 0.64
CA LEU A 55 23.82 -0.32 0.65
C LEU A 55 23.38 -0.82 -0.72
N VAL A 56 22.50 -0.09 -1.43
CA VAL A 56 22.09 -0.45 -2.79
C VAL A 56 23.27 -0.41 -3.76
N GLU A 57 24.12 0.62 -3.69
CA GLU A 57 25.34 0.69 -4.51
C GLU A 57 26.25 -0.52 -4.31
N ARG A 58 26.40 -1.00 -3.07
CA ARG A 58 27.15 -2.23 -2.79
C ARG A 58 26.54 -3.46 -3.46
N LEU A 59 25.21 -3.57 -3.50
CA LEU A 59 24.51 -4.67 -4.16
C LEU A 59 24.68 -4.64 -5.70
N VAL A 60 24.82 -3.45 -6.27
CA VAL A 60 25.05 -3.25 -7.71
C VAL A 60 26.53 -3.43 -8.09
N SER A 61 27.46 -3.26 -7.15
CA SER A 61 28.90 -3.43 -7.38
C SER A 61 29.29 -4.89 -7.69
N ASP A 62 30.46 -5.13 -8.29
CA ASP A 62 30.94 -6.49 -8.61
C ASP A 62 31.43 -7.30 -7.39
N GLN A 63 31.31 -6.77 -6.17
CA GLN A 63 31.86 -7.38 -4.95
C GLN A 63 30.86 -8.32 -4.27
N THR A 64 30.76 -9.54 -4.78
CA THR A 64 29.84 -10.58 -4.28
C THR A 64 29.93 -10.87 -2.78
N ASP A 65 31.12 -10.75 -2.17
CA ASP A 65 31.34 -10.95 -0.73
C ASP A 65 30.57 -9.93 0.14
N LEU A 66 30.22 -8.77 -0.43
CA LEU A 66 29.52 -7.69 0.27
C LEU A 66 28.00 -7.77 0.15
N TYR A 67 27.46 -8.62 -0.73
CA TYR A 67 26.03 -8.69 -0.99
C TYR A 67 25.25 -9.15 0.22
N LYS A 68 25.66 -10.26 0.85
CA LYS A 68 24.97 -10.80 2.02
C LYS A 68 24.93 -9.81 3.19
N PRO A 69 26.08 -9.23 3.65
CA PRO A 69 26.06 -8.22 4.71
C PRO A 69 25.21 -7.00 4.36
N ALA A 70 25.17 -6.60 3.09
CA ALA A 70 24.37 -5.45 2.65
C ALA A 70 22.87 -5.75 2.66
N LEU A 71 22.43 -6.94 2.21
CA LEU A 71 21.03 -7.38 2.29
C LEU A 71 20.55 -7.49 3.74
N GLU A 72 21.37 -8.06 4.63
CA GLU A 72 21.04 -8.19 6.05
C GLU A 72 20.89 -6.82 6.72
N GLN A 73 21.79 -5.87 6.43
CA GLN A 73 21.69 -4.50 6.91
C GLN A 73 20.46 -3.78 6.35
N LEU A 74 20.18 -3.94 5.05
CA LEU A 74 19.02 -3.35 4.42
C LEU A 74 17.72 -3.86 5.04
N LYS A 75 17.61 -5.18 5.27
CA LYS A 75 16.48 -5.80 5.98
C LYS A 75 16.30 -5.23 7.38
N SER A 76 17.39 -5.10 8.15
CA SER A 76 17.32 -4.52 9.51
C SER A 76 16.83 -3.08 9.48
N LEU A 77 17.39 -2.22 8.62
CA LEU A 77 17.03 -0.80 8.54
C LEU A 77 15.55 -0.61 8.16
N ILE A 78 15.05 -1.41 7.21
CA ILE A 78 13.63 -1.36 6.84
C ILE A 78 12.77 -1.78 8.03
N ARG A 79 13.03 -2.96 8.62
CA ARG A 79 12.23 -3.51 9.72
C ARG A 79 12.21 -2.62 10.96
N ASP A 80 13.37 -2.14 11.38
CA ASP A 80 13.51 -1.35 12.61
C ASP A 80 12.85 0.04 12.46
N SER A 81 12.68 0.50 11.21
CA SER A 81 11.99 1.76 10.90
C SER A 81 10.50 1.58 10.58
N THR A 82 10.04 0.38 10.23
CA THR A 82 8.63 0.08 9.94
C THR A 82 7.83 -0.32 11.18
N SER A 83 8.47 -0.58 12.32
CA SER A 83 7.79 -0.89 13.59
C SER A 83 6.99 0.29 14.18
N SER A 84 7.13 1.49 13.61
CA SER A 84 6.37 2.68 14.02
C SER A 84 5.05 2.76 13.26
N MET A 85 3.94 2.86 13.99
CA MET A 85 2.54 2.94 13.53
C MET A 85 2.22 4.29 12.85
N THR A 86 3.08 4.75 11.95
CA THR A 86 3.00 6.03 11.23
C THR A 86 2.94 5.79 9.72
N ALA A 87 2.53 6.80 8.94
CA ALA A 87 2.47 6.80 7.48
C ALA A 87 3.67 6.12 6.80
N VAL A 88 3.50 5.68 5.53
CA VAL A 88 4.48 4.95 4.69
C VAL A 88 5.92 5.16 5.19
N PRO A 89 6.55 4.11 5.77
CA PRO A 89 7.84 4.23 6.43
C PRO A 89 8.88 4.92 5.54
N LYS A 90 9.64 5.86 6.12
CA LYS A 90 10.65 6.64 5.40
C LYS A 90 11.65 5.78 4.61
N PRO A 91 12.16 4.63 5.11
CA PRO A 91 13.03 3.78 4.30
C PRO A 91 12.40 3.34 2.99
N LEU A 92 11.10 3.00 2.99
CA LEU A 92 10.41 2.60 1.76
C LEU A 92 10.33 3.78 0.78
N LYS A 93 10.08 5.00 1.28
CA LYS A 93 10.10 6.21 0.44
C LYS A 93 11.47 6.47 -0.19
N PHE A 94 12.55 6.26 0.56
CA PHE A 94 13.92 6.46 0.06
C PHE A 94 14.37 5.36 -0.89
N LEU A 95 13.92 4.12 -0.68
CA LEU A 95 14.23 2.98 -1.54
C LEU A 95 13.36 2.91 -2.79
N ARG A 96 12.16 3.53 -2.80
CA ARG A 96 11.26 3.52 -3.96
C ARG A 96 11.98 3.93 -5.26
N PRO A 97 12.70 5.07 -5.36
CA PRO A 97 13.43 5.41 -6.59
C PRO A 97 14.50 4.40 -7.02
N LEU A 98 15.04 3.61 -6.08
CA LEU A 98 16.10 2.62 -6.32
C LEU A 98 15.52 1.24 -6.66
N TYR A 99 14.22 1.03 -6.52
CA TYR A 99 13.55 -0.24 -6.78
C TYR A 99 13.84 -0.82 -8.17
N PRO A 100 13.79 -0.04 -9.28
CA PRO A 100 14.11 -0.60 -10.60
C PRO A 100 15.54 -1.13 -10.71
N GLN A 101 16.49 -0.54 -9.99
CA GLN A 101 17.88 -1.01 -9.97
C GLN A 101 17.99 -2.35 -9.23
N LEU A 102 17.27 -2.49 -8.11
CA LEU A 102 17.22 -3.75 -7.35
C LEU A 102 16.56 -4.88 -8.15
N VAL A 103 15.51 -4.58 -8.93
CA VAL A 103 14.88 -5.56 -9.83
C VAL A 103 15.85 -6.07 -10.90
N GLN A 104 16.72 -5.20 -11.43
CA GLN A 104 17.72 -5.61 -12.43
C GLN A 104 18.75 -6.61 -11.89
N LEU A 105 18.98 -6.63 -10.57
CA LEU A 105 19.90 -7.60 -9.95
C LEU A 105 19.43 -9.05 -10.10
N GLU A 106 18.12 -9.29 -10.29
CA GLU A 106 17.57 -10.63 -10.56
C GLU A 106 18.24 -11.28 -11.78
N GLN A 107 18.58 -10.49 -12.79
CA GLN A 107 19.21 -10.99 -14.02
C GLN A 107 20.73 -11.16 -13.90
N SER A 108 21.35 -10.43 -12.97
CA SER A 108 22.81 -10.35 -12.82
C SER A 108 23.35 -11.39 -11.84
N TRP A 109 22.57 -11.77 -10.83
CA TRP A 109 23.01 -12.67 -9.77
C TRP A 109 22.69 -14.13 -10.08
N ASN A 110 23.60 -15.04 -9.70
CA ASN A 110 23.43 -16.48 -9.89
C ASN A 110 23.25 -17.26 -8.59
N ASP A 111 23.47 -16.67 -7.42
CA ASP A 111 23.31 -17.35 -6.13
C ASP A 111 21.83 -17.36 -5.72
N PRO A 112 21.17 -18.54 -5.69
CA PRO A 112 19.75 -18.63 -5.34
C PRO A 112 19.47 -18.09 -3.94
N LYS A 113 20.38 -18.27 -2.97
CA LYS A 113 20.15 -17.83 -1.59
C LYS A 113 20.18 -16.32 -1.44
N LEU A 114 21.00 -15.64 -2.25
CA LEU A 114 21.03 -14.17 -2.28
C LEU A 114 19.80 -13.63 -3.01
N LEU A 115 19.41 -14.26 -4.12
CA LEU A 115 18.18 -13.92 -4.84
C LEU A 115 16.94 -14.07 -3.95
N THR A 116 16.80 -15.16 -3.19
CA THR A 116 15.65 -15.34 -2.29
C THR A 116 15.56 -14.24 -1.22
N GLN A 117 16.70 -13.78 -0.69
CA GLN A 117 16.76 -12.65 0.25
C GLN A 117 16.45 -11.31 -0.41
N LEU A 118 16.94 -11.10 -1.64
CA LEU A 118 16.58 -9.93 -2.44
C LEU A 118 15.08 -9.89 -2.72
N PHE A 119 14.46 -11.04 -3.07
CA PHE A 119 13.02 -11.16 -3.29
C PHE A 119 12.19 -10.86 -2.03
N ASP A 120 12.69 -11.22 -0.83
CA ASP A 120 12.06 -10.85 0.44
C ASP A 120 11.94 -9.31 0.56
N ILE A 121 13.03 -8.59 0.24
CA ILE A 121 13.07 -7.12 0.28
C ILE A 121 12.23 -6.50 -0.86
N LEU A 122 12.34 -7.03 -2.08
CA LEU A 122 11.57 -6.54 -3.24
C LEU A 122 10.07 -6.71 -3.04
N SER A 123 9.63 -7.76 -2.35
CA SER A 123 8.23 -7.96 -1.99
C SER A 123 7.72 -6.84 -1.09
N VAL A 124 8.48 -6.47 -0.06
CA VAL A 124 8.11 -5.36 0.85
C VAL A 124 8.13 -4.03 0.12
N LEU A 125 9.12 -3.76 -0.72
CA LEU A 125 9.17 -2.53 -1.52
C LEU A 125 8.04 -2.47 -2.56
N GLY A 126 7.61 -3.63 -3.07
CA GLY A 126 6.51 -3.76 -4.02
C GLY A 126 5.20 -3.15 -3.51
N MET A 127 4.96 -3.13 -2.19
CA MET A 127 3.76 -2.51 -1.61
C MET A 127 3.66 -0.99 -1.83
N THR A 128 4.76 -0.35 -2.25
CA THR A 128 4.81 1.09 -2.56
C THR A 128 4.61 1.41 -4.04
N TYR A 129 4.41 0.37 -4.84
CA TYR A 129 4.12 0.45 -6.26
C TYR A 129 2.70 -0.04 -6.51
N SER A 130 2.07 0.56 -7.51
CA SER A 130 0.78 0.11 -8.04
C SER A 130 0.76 0.23 -9.55
N GLU A 131 -0.31 -0.26 -10.17
CA GLU A 131 -0.52 -0.16 -11.62
C GLU A 131 -0.59 1.30 -12.10
N GLU A 132 -0.85 2.26 -11.20
CA GLU A 132 -0.82 3.70 -11.50
C GLU A 132 0.60 4.20 -11.83
N ASP A 133 1.63 3.58 -11.25
CA ASP A 133 3.03 3.90 -11.52
C ASP A 133 3.54 3.29 -12.84
N GLY A 134 2.81 2.31 -13.38
CA GLY A 134 3.09 1.64 -14.65
C GLY A 134 2.49 0.23 -14.72
N GLU A 135 2.08 -0.19 -15.91
CA GLU A 135 1.45 -1.51 -16.16
C GLU A 135 2.33 -2.69 -15.72
N GLN A 136 3.66 -2.52 -15.66
CA GLN A 136 4.58 -3.55 -15.19
C GLN A 136 4.53 -3.79 -13.68
N TYR A 137 3.92 -2.90 -12.90
CA TYR A 137 3.86 -2.97 -11.44
C TYR A 137 2.48 -3.48 -10.96
N SER A 138 2.12 -4.69 -11.42
CA SER A 138 0.90 -5.38 -11.00
C SER A 138 1.26 -6.47 -10.00
N ARG A 139 0.70 -6.40 -8.79
CA ARG A 139 0.89 -7.36 -7.69
C ARG A 139 2.37 -7.69 -7.41
N GLU A 140 3.21 -6.65 -7.36
CA GLU A 140 4.66 -6.84 -7.16
C GLU A 140 4.98 -7.44 -5.79
N CYS A 141 4.19 -7.15 -4.76
CA CYS A 141 4.40 -7.70 -3.43
C CYS A 141 4.29 -9.23 -3.45
N LEU A 142 3.19 -9.76 -3.97
CA LEU A 142 2.91 -11.19 -4.12
C LEU A 142 3.89 -11.85 -5.07
N LYS A 143 4.15 -11.24 -6.22
CA LYS A 143 5.09 -11.74 -7.24
C LYS A 143 6.46 -12.09 -6.64
N TYR A 144 7.05 -11.19 -5.87
CA TYR A 144 8.35 -11.46 -5.25
C TYR A 144 8.24 -12.33 -4.00
N ARG A 145 7.14 -12.27 -3.24
CA ARG A 145 6.93 -13.20 -2.11
C ARG A 145 6.90 -14.65 -2.59
N LEU A 146 6.24 -14.95 -3.69
CA LEU A 146 6.17 -16.30 -4.28
C LEU A 146 7.53 -16.81 -4.76
N LYS A 147 8.48 -15.91 -5.07
CA LYS A 147 9.88 -16.25 -5.40
C LYS A 147 10.77 -16.35 -4.15
N SER A 148 10.32 -15.84 -3.01
CA SER A 148 11.03 -15.86 -1.74
C SER A 148 10.68 -17.11 -0.91
N TYR A 149 11.14 -17.17 0.34
CA TYR A 149 10.71 -18.20 1.29
C TYR A 149 9.27 -17.91 1.76
N ILE A 150 8.44 -18.95 1.76
CA ILE A 150 7.08 -18.95 2.31
C ILE A 150 7.13 -19.70 3.66
N ASP A 151 7.52 -18.97 4.69
CA ASP A 151 7.64 -19.46 6.07
C ASP A 151 7.28 -18.35 7.07
N GLU A 152 7.34 -18.66 8.37
CA GLU A 152 6.98 -17.70 9.43
C GLU A 152 7.85 -16.43 9.45
N SER A 153 9.03 -16.42 8.82
CA SER A 153 9.89 -15.23 8.76
C SER A 153 9.25 -14.06 8.01
N MET A 154 8.28 -14.31 7.13
CA MET A 154 7.53 -13.23 6.47
C MET A 154 6.75 -12.35 7.47
N THR A 155 6.43 -12.87 8.64
CA THR A 155 5.73 -12.13 9.70
C THR A 155 6.61 -11.06 10.36
N GLU A 156 7.93 -11.15 10.20
CA GLU A 156 8.90 -10.18 10.72
C GLU A 156 8.73 -8.79 10.11
N TRP A 157 8.17 -8.70 8.89
CA TRP A 157 7.91 -7.43 8.20
C TRP A 157 6.73 -6.64 8.79
N GLY A 158 5.94 -7.29 9.65
CA GLY A 158 4.87 -6.66 10.41
C GLY A 158 3.51 -6.69 9.72
N HIS A 159 2.53 -6.13 10.43
CA HIS A 159 1.12 -6.28 10.10
C HIS A 159 0.73 -5.66 8.76
N GLU A 160 1.22 -4.46 8.44
CA GLU A 160 0.83 -3.78 7.19
C GLU A 160 1.35 -4.47 5.93
N TYR A 161 2.54 -5.05 6.01
CA TYR A 161 3.05 -5.87 4.92
C TYR A 161 2.12 -7.07 4.66
N LEU A 162 1.76 -7.80 5.72
CA LEU A 162 0.87 -8.96 5.61
C LEU A 162 -0.54 -8.58 5.16
N ARG A 163 -1.04 -7.41 5.61
CA ARG A 163 -2.32 -6.83 5.16
C ARG A 163 -2.30 -6.58 3.66
N HIS A 164 -1.27 -5.90 3.16
CA HIS A 164 -1.14 -5.61 1.74
C HIS A 164 -0.99 -6.90 0.91
N LEU A 165 -0.17 -7.84 1.39
CA LEU A 165 0.00 -9.14 0.75
C LEU A 165 -1.31 -9.95 0.70
N ALA A 166 -2.13 -9.91 1.76
CA ALA A 166 -3.43 -10.58 1.80
C ALA A 166 -4.38 -10.07 0.72
N LEU A 167 -4.40 -8.75 0.47
CA LEU A 167 -5.20 -8.15 -0.60
C LEU A 167 -4.77 -8.67 -1.97
N GLU A 168 -3.47 -8.64 -2.26
CA GLU A 168 -2.96 -9.15 -3.55
C GLU A 168 -3.19 -10.66 -3.73
N ILE A 169 -3.18 -11.45 -2.64
CA ILE A 169 -3.51 -12.89 -2.67
C ILE A 169 -4.97 -13.09 -3.10
N GLY A 170 -5.91 -12.34 -2.51
CA GLY A 170 -7.33 -12.40 -2.88
C GLY A 170 -7.54 -12.04 -4.36
N GLU A 171 -6.97 -10.92 -4.80
CA GLU A 171 -7.04 -10.46 -6.19
C GLU A 171 -6.44 -11.50 -7.17
N GLN A 172 -5.29 -12.09 -6.84
CA GLN A 172 -4.67 -13.12 -7.67
C GLN A 172 -5.51 -14.40 -7.70
N TYR A 173 -6.08 -14.82 -6.57
CA TYR A 173 -6.91 -16.02 -6.50
C TYR A 173 -8.17 -15.88 -7.36
N GLU A 174 -8.81 -14.69 -7.32
CA GLU A 174 -9.96 -14.33 -8.15
C GLU A 174 -9.58 -14.34 -9.64
N ALA A 175 -8.48 -13.70 -10.01
CA ALA A 175 -7.98 -13.69 -11.39
C ALA A 175 -7.67 -15.11 -11.92
N ASP A 176 -7.29 -16.02 -11.03
CA ASP A 176 -7.00 -17.42 -11.35
C ASP A 176 -8.21 -18.37 -11.23
N LEU A 177 -9.43 -17.89 -10.97
CA LEU A 177 -10.63 -18.75 -10.88
C LEU A 177 -10.89 -19.55 -12.16
N ASP A 178 -10.74 -18.89 -13.31
CA ASP A 178 -10.95 -19.51 -14.63
C ASP A 178 -9.66 -20.08 -15.25
N THR A 179 -8.54 -20.00 -14.53
CA THR A 179 -7.24 -20.49 -15.00
C THR A 179 -6.91 -21.83 -14.37
N ASN A 180 -6.11 -22.65 -15.08
CA ASN A 180 -5.65 -23.94 -14.55
C ASN A 180 -4.32 -23.79 -13.78
N VAL A 181 -4.09 -22.62 -13.18
CA VAL A 181 -2.86 -22.32 -12.44
C VAL A 181 -2.95 -22.94 -11.05
N PRO A 182 -1.93 -23.69 -10.58
CA PRO A 182 -1.92 -24.21 -9.23
C PRO A 182 -1.97 -23.10 -8.18
N LYS A 183 -2.93 -23.18 -7.26
CA LYS A 183 -3.16 -22.18 -6.21
C LYS A 183 -2.52 -22.55 -4.86
N ASP A 184 -1.79 -23.66 -4.81
CA ASP A 184 -1.18 -24.21 -3.59
C ASP A 184 -0.32 -23.19 -2.83
N SER A 185 0.44 -22.37 -3.56
CA SER A 185 1.30 -21.33 -2.95
C SER A 185 0.49 -20.20 -2.31
N LEU A 186 -0.65 -19.81 -2.90
CA LEU A 186 -1.56 -18.80 -2.33
C LEU A 186 -2.21 -19.33 -1.05
N VAL A 187 -2.63 -20.59 -1.10
CA VAL A 187 -3.17 -21.30 0.06
C VAL A 187 -2.11 -21.39 1.16
N GLN A 188 -0.86 -21.76 0.85
CA GLN A 188 0.23 -21.81 1.83
C GLN A 188 0.49 -20.45 2.49
N LEU A 189 0.46 -19.35 1.72
CA LEU A 189 0.60 -18.00 2.27
C LEU A 189 -0.54 -17.69 3.27
N SER A 190 -1.78 -18.04 2.92
CA SER A 190 -2.93 -17.82 3.80
C SER A 190 -2.85 -18.59 5.12
N GLU A 191 -2.24 -19.78 5.11
CA GLU A 191 -2.05 -20.61 6.30
C GLU A 191 -1.05 -20.00 7.29
N ILE A 192 -0.19 -19.09 6.83
CA ILE A 192 0.73 -18.31 7.67
C ILE A 192 0.06 -16.99 8.11
N ILE A 193 -0.61 -16.29 7.19
CA ILE A 193 -1.17 -14.96 7.42
C ILE A 193 -2.41 -15.00 8.33
N ALA A 194 -3.36 -15.92 8.09
CA ALA A 194 -4.61 -15.95 8.85
C ALA A 194 -4.40 -16.17 10.37
N PRO A 195 -3.55 -17.11 10.83
CA PRO A 195 -3.24 -17.23 12.25
C PRO A 195 -2.54 -15.99 12.81
N TYR A 196 -1.68 -15.33 12.02
CA TYR A 196 -1.03 -14.09 12.44
C TYR A 196 -2.06 -12.98 12.68
N PHE A 197 -3.00 -12.78 11.77
CA PHE A 197 -4.07 -11.79 11.93
C PHE A 197 -4.93 -12.04 13.17
N LEU A 198 -5.35 -13.28 13.42
CA LEU A 198 -6.09 -13.63 14.63
C LEU A 198 -5.31 -13.33 15.93
N LYS A 199 -4.00 -13.61 15.94
CA LYS A 199 -3.12 -13.27 17.08
C LYS A 199 -2.97 -11.77 17.31
N HIS A 200 -3.13 -10.96 16.25
CA HIS A 200 -2.98 -9.49 16.28
C HIS A 200 -4.32 -8.74 16.20
N ASN A 201 -5.42 -9.38 16.62
CA ASN A 201 -6.74 -8.76 16.71
C ASN A 201 -7.33 -8.27 15.36
N ALA A 202 -6.90 -8.85 14.25
CA ALA A 202 -7.37 -8.59 12.90
C ALA A 202 -8.29 -9.73 12.41
N GLU A 203 -9.35 -10.00 13.16
CA GLU A 203 -10.25 -11.13 12.84
C GLU A 203 -11.00 -10.93 11.52
N ALA A 204 -11.32 -9.70 11.15
CA ALA A 204 -12.00 -9.38 9.90
C ALA A 204 -11.10 -9.74 8.71
N GLU A 205 -9.86 -9.27 8.72
CA GLU A 205 -8.87 -9.54 7.68
C GLU A 205 -8.56 -11.03 7.54
N ALA A 206 -8.52 -11.78 8.65
CA ALA A 206 -8.34 -13.22 8.61
C ALA A 206 -9.51 -13.96 7.94
N VAL A 207 -10.74 -13.50 8.22
CA VAL A 207 -11.95 -14.09 7.63
C VAL A 207 -12.05 -13.72 6.16
N ASP A 208 -11.81 -12.46 5.80
CA ASP A 208 -11.88 -11.98 4.41
C ASP A 208 -10.87 -12.73 3.54
N LEU A 209 -9.60 -12.81 3.96
CA LEU A 209 -8.57 -13.55 3.22
C LEU A 209 -8.96 -15.01 2.96
N LEU A 210 -9.44 -15.72 4.00
CA LEU A 210 -9.84 -17.12 3.85
C LEU A 210 -11.12 -17.29 3.03
N LEU A 211 -12.02 -16.31 3.05
CA LEU A 211 -13.23 -16.32 2.25
C LEU A 211 -12.92 -16.11 0.76
N GLU A 212 -12.06 -15.14 0.45
CA GLU A 212 -11.64 -14.79 -0.92
C GLU A 212 -10.93 -15.95 -1.63
N ILE A 213 -10.13 -16.73 -0.91
CA ILE A 213 -9.45 -17.92 -1.46
C ILE A 213 -10.25 -19.22 -1.30
N GLU A 214 -11.53 -19.13 -0.93
CA GLU A 214 -12.44 -20.27 -0.78
C GLU A 214 -12.01 -21.32 0.27
N GLU A 215 -11.20 -20.93 1.25
CA GLU A 215 -10.65 -21.80 2.31
C GLU A 215 -11.19 -21.45 3.70
N ILE A 216 -12.38 -20.85 3.76
CA ILE A 216 -13.01 -20.38 5.01
C ILE A 216 -13.14 -21.48 6.06
N GLU A 217 -13.29 -22.75 5.65
CA GLU A 217 -13.37 -23.89 6.57
C GLU A 217 -12.13 -24.01 7.48
N LYS A 218 -10.96 -23.57 7.00
CA LYS A 218 -9.70 -23.61 7.75
C LYS A 218 -9.70 -22.66 8.95
N ILE A 219 -10.57 -21.65 9.00
CA ILE A 219 -10.65 -20.71 10.14
C ILE A 219 -10.82 -21.44 11.47
N THR A 220 -11.54 -22.57 11.46
CA THR A 220 -11.80 -23.41 12.64
C THR A 220 -10.53 -23.98 13.28
N LYS A 221 -9.45 -24.13 12.50
CA LYS A 221 -8.14 -24.61 12.97
C LYS A 221 -7.36 -23.54 13.73
N TYR A 222 -7.67 -22.26 13.49
CA TYR A 222 -6.87 -21.13 13.97
C TYR A 222 -7.54 -20.35 15.09
N VAL A 223 -8.87 -20.43 15.21
CA VAL A 223 -9.62 -19.77 16.28
C VAL A 223 -9.35 -20.40 17.65
N ASP A 224 -9.29 -19.54 18.65
CA ASP A 224 -9.13 -19.89 20.06
C ASP A 224 -10.28 -19.31 20.90
N LYS A 225 -10.22 -19.49 22.22
CA LYS A 225 -11.22 -18.98 23.18
C LYS A 225 -11.33 -17.44 23.20
N ASN A 226 -10.36 -16.70 22.65
CA ASN A 226 -10.35 -15.23 22.68
C ASN A 226 -10.80 -14.61 21.34
N THR A 227 -10.72 -15.40 20.26
CA THR A 227 -10.98 -14.95 18.88
C THR A 227 -12.32 -15.47 18.36
N TYR A 228 -12.78 -16.66 18.77
CA TYR A 228 -13.99 -17.29 18.23
C TYR A 228 -15.22 -16.38 18.23
N LYS A 229 -15.45 -15.65 19.34
CA LYS A 229 -16.61 -14.76 19.46
C LYS A 229 -16.56 -13.63 18.44
N ARG A 230 -15.39 -13.03 18.22
CA ARG A 230 -15.18 -11.92 17.29
C ARG A 230 -15.30 -12.39 15.84
N VAL A 231 -14.69 -13.54 15.52
CA VAL A 231 -14.84 -14.20 14.21
C VAL A 231 -16.30 -14.51 13.92
N CYS A 232 -17.03 -15.17 14.82
CA CYS A 232 -18.44 -15.48 14.61
C CYS A 232 -19.30 -14.22 14.45
N SER A 233 -19.06 -13.19 15.26
CA SER A 233 -19.78 -11.91 15.13
C SER A 233 -19.53 -11.25 13.77
N TYR A 234 -18.29 -11.28 13.29
CA TYR A 234 -17.94 -10.75 11.97
C TYR A 234 -18.64 -11.53 10.85
N MET A 235 -18.53 -12.87 10.85
CA MET A 235 -19.18 -13.71 9.85
C MET A 235 -20.70 -13.50 9.81
N VAL A 236 -21.36 -13.41 10.97
CA VAL A 236 -22.80 -13.13 11.05
C VAL A 236 -23.16 -11.77 10.45
N ALA A 237 -22.31 -10.75 10.63
CA ALA A 237 -22.51 -9.45 10.00
C ALA A 237 -22.38 -9.54 8.47
N CYS A 238 -21.39 -10.30 7.98
CA CYS A 238 -21.15 -10.49 6.55
C CYS A 238 -22.27 -11.26 5.84
N VAL A 239 -22.99 -12.16 6.53
CA VAL A 239 -24.16 -12.88 5.95
C VAL A 239 -25.20 -11.91 5.37
N SER A 240 -25.38 -10.73 5.97
CA SER A 240 -26.33 -9.74 5.46
C SER A 240 -25.93 -9.09 4.13
N LEU A 241 -24.64 -9.20 3.75
CA LEU A 241 -24.06 -8.66 2.53
C LEU A 241 -24.01 -9.69 1.39
N LEU A 242 -24.23 -10.98 1.70
CA LEU A 242 -24.27 -12.03 0.69
C LEU A 242 -25.54 -11.91 -0.15
N ALA A 243 -25.39 -12.08 -1.46
CA ALA A 243 -26.54 -12.19 -2.35
C ALA A 243 -27.42 -13.37 -1.89
N PRO A 244 -28.76 -13.22 -1.88
CA PRO A 244 -29.63 -14.33 -1.58
C PRO A 244 -29.35 -15.48 -2.57
N PRO A 245 -29.39 -16.74 -2.12
CA PRO A 245 -29.12 -17.88 -2.98
C PRO A 245 -30.08 -17.85 -4.18
N ASN A 246 -29.52 -17.96 -5.38
CA ASN A 246 -30.28 -18.09 -6.64
C ASN A 246 -31.08 -19.39 -6.68
#